data_AF-A0A7S2J0Q2-F1
#
_entry.id   AF-A0A7S2J0Q2-F1
#
_cell.length_a   1.000
_cell.length_b   1.000
_cell.length_c   1.000
_cell.angle_alpha   90.00
_cell.angle_beta   90.00
_cell.angle_gamma   90.00
#
_symmetry.space_group_name_H-M   'P 1'
#
loop_
_entity.id
_entity.type
_entity.pdbx_description
1 polymer ?
#
loop_
_entity_poly.entity_id
_entity_poly.type
_entity_poly.pdbx_seq_one_letter_code
_entity_poly.pdbx_strand_id
1 'polypeptide(L)'
;KIPGFREPFTSLLESNPWMRPPNPRKPLVWGPQPQYGRERYWDTTVARKHEYWKDFDLPKPTKDLRQLRHDFLEWGYCLIEDGLSQEQYRGMKSRVVEQAQGEKKAGIPFDNGPGQYVMSLVNKGDCFVKCIEQDPEGVQAAPVIEQLLNESLGQGWICTSFLANGCDPGGYPQNLHQDTNGENGPFRAHWEA
;
A
#
# COMPACT_ATOMS: atom_id res chain seq x y z
N LYS A 1 25.06 1.97 -17.19
CA LYS A 1 25.06 1.10 -15.98
C LYS A 1 26.14 1.62 -15.03
N ILE A 2 25.76 2.22 -13.92
CA ILE A 2 26.72 2.65 -12.89
C ILE A 2 27.28 1.38 -12.23
N PRO A 3 28.61 1.16 -12.25
CA PRO A 3 29.21 0.01 -11.57
C PRO A 3 29.06 0.19 -10.05
N GLY A 4 28.42 -0.77 -9.38
CA GLY A 4 28.35 -0.79 -7.90
C GLY A 4 26.95 -0.74 -7.28
N PHE A 5 25.89 -0.51 -8.06
CA PHE A 5 24.52 -0.71 -7.55
C PHE A 5 24.20 -2.21 -7.54
N ARG A 6 24.70 -2.94 -6.52
CA ARG A 6 24.16 -4.26 -6.19
C ARG A 6 22.72 -4.02 -5.75
N GLU A 7 21.78 -4.68 -6.42
CA GLU A 7 20.37 -4.55 -6.12
C GLU A 7 20.13 -4.80 -4.62
N PRO A 8 19.51 -3.86 -3.89
CA PRO A 8 19.40 -3.90 -2.42
C PRO A 8 18.68 -5.15 -1.89
N PHE A 9 17.87 -5.80 -2.73
CA PHE A 9 17.12 -7.00 -2.38
C PHE A 9 18.00 -8.22 -2.12
N THR A 10 19.11 -8.38 -2.86
CA THR A 10 19.95 -9.58 -2.72
C THR A 10 20.65 -9.59 -1.36
N SER A 11 21.32 -8.49 -0.99
CA SER A 11 22.00 -8.36 0.30
C SER A 11 21.01 -8.37 1.47
N LEU A 12 19.81 -7.80 1.29
CA LEU A 12 18.74 -7.84 2.28
C LEU A 12 18.30 -9.28 2.57
N LEU A 13 18.06 -10.09 1.53
CA LEU A 13 17.63 -11.50 1.69
C LEU A 13 18.74 -12.42 2.20
N GLU A 14 20.00 -12.13 1.86
CA GLU A 14 21.17 -12.83 2.43
C GLU A 14 21.27 -12.56 3.93
N SER A 15 21.10 -11.30 4.34
CA SER A 15 21.16 -10.88 5.75
C SER A 15 19.89 -11.25 6.52
N ASN A 16 18.75 -11.41 5.82
CA ASN A 16 17.45 -11.69 6.40
C ASN A 16 16.75 -12.88 5.71
N PRO A 17 17.24 -14.12 5.84
CA PRO A 17 16.66 -15.29 5.16
C PRO A 17 15.20 -15.58 5.55
N TRP A 18 14.75 -15.07 6.69
CA TRP A 18 13.37 -15.15 7.19
C TRP A 18 12.37 -14.31 6.36
N MET A 19 12.86 -13.36 5.55
CA MET A 19 12.08 -12.53 4.60
C MET A 19 11.78 -13.24 3.26
N ARG A 20 12.37 -14.42 3.01
CA ARG A 20 12.09 -15.17 1.79
C ARG A 20 10.60 -15.50 1.72
N PRO A 21 9.97 -15.40 0.54
CA PRO A 21 8.55 -15.73 0.43
C PRO A 21 8.26 -17.21 0.66
N PRO A 22 7.03 -17.55 1.08
CA PRO A 22 6.61 -18.93 1.22
C PRO A 22 6.53 -19.62 -0.15
N ASN A 23 6.60 -20.95 -0.16
CA ASN A 23 6.25 -21.70 -1.35
C ASN A 23 4.71 -21.69 -1.50
N PRO A 24 4.14 -21.13 -2.58
CA PRO A 24 2.70 -21.00 -2.73
C PRO A 24 1.96 -22.35 -2.85
N ARG A 25 2.70 -23.46 -3.06
CA ARG A 25 2.15 -24.82 -3.13
C ARG A 25 2.13 -25.54 -1.77
N LYS A 26 2.59 -24.89 -0.70
CA LYS A 26 2.65 -25.49 0.64
C LYS A 26 1.94 -24.58 1.65
N PRO A 27 1.17 -25.14 2.61
CA PRO A 27 0.54 -24.35 3.66
C PRO A 27 1.53 -23.43 4.37
N LEU A 28 1.05 -22.26 4.77
CA LEU A 28 1.81 -21.36 5.65
C LEU A 28 2.09 -22.06 6.98
N VAL A 29 3.34 -21.97 7.42
CA VAL A 29 3.76 -22.46 8.74
C VAL A 29 3.86 -21.24 9.66
N TRP A 30 3.20 -21.34 10.81
CA TRP A 30 3.12 -20.31 11.85
C TRP A 30 4.05 -20.63 13.01
N GLY A 31 4.49 -19.61 13.73
CA GLY A 31 5.42 -19.70 14.84
C GLY A 31 6.89 -19.82 14.41
N PRO A 32 7.81 -19.97 15.39
CA PRO A 32 9.23 -20.03 15.15
C PRO A 32 9.63 -21.18 14.23
N GLN A 33 10.38 -20.88 13.17
CA GLN A 33 10.89 -21.89 12.24
C GLN A 33 12.22 -22.46 12.72
N PRO A 34 12.39 -23.78 12.84
CA PRO A 34 13.65 -24.39 13.29
C PRO A 34 14.87 -23.93 12.50
N GLN A 35 14.74 -23.70 11.19
CA GLN A 35 15.86 -23.26 10.35
C GLN A 35 16.26 -21.78 10.54
N TYR A 36 15.42 -20.97 11.18
CA TYR A 36 15.69 -19.53 11.37
C TYR A 36 15.69 -19.08 12.83
N GLY A 37 15.24 -19.92 13.76
CA GLY A 37 15.12 -19.59 15.18
C GLY A 37 14.10 -18.48 15.49
N ARG A 38 13.28 -18.09 14.51
CA ARG A 38 12.29 -17.01 14.62
C ARG A 38 11.11 -17.22 13.68
N GLU A 39 10.05 -16.48 13.93
CA GLU A 39 8.86 -16.38 13.08
C GLU A 39 9.17 -15.80 11.70
N ARG A 40 8.29 -16.07 10.72
CA ARG A 40 8.43 -15.59 9.34
C ARG A 40 7.80 -14.22 9.20
N TYR A 41 8.14 -13.48 8.14
CA TYR A 41 7.63 -12.12 7.94
C TYR A 41 6.11 -12.02 7.73
N TRP A 42 5.43 -13.13 7.45
CA TRP A 42 3.96 -13.17 7.36
C TRP A 42 3.29 -13.42 8.72
N ASP A 43 4.08 -13.80 9.72
CA ASP A 43 3.66 -13.96 11.10
C ASP A 43 3.93 -12.65 11.87
N THR A 44 3.48 -11.54 11.29
CA THR A 44 3.65 -10.22 11.87
C THR A 44 2.49 -9.85 12.76
N THR A 45 2.82 -9.20 13.87
CA THR A 45 1.85 -8.56 14.76
C THR A 45 1.96 -7.04 14.66
N VAL A 46 1.12 -6.32 15.40
CA VAL A 46 1.22 -4.85 15.49
C VAL A 46 2.56 -4.43 16.10
N ALA A 47 3.13 -3.31 15.64
CA ALA A 47 4.47 -2.84 16.04
C ALA A 47 4.70 -2.81 17.56
N ARG A 48 3.69 -2.38 18.34
CA ARG A 48 3.74 -2.37 19.83
C ARG A 48 4.02 -3.73 20.48
N LYS A 49 3.83 -4.85 19.77
CA LYS A 49 4.10 -6.22 20.22
C LYS A 49 5.41 -6.79 19.66
N HIS A 50 6.06 -6.11 18.74
CA HIS A 50 7.28 -6.58 18.09
C HIS A 50 8.52 -6.16 18.91
N GLU A 51 9.47 -7.07 19.10
CA GLU A 51 10.63 -6.86 19.98
C GLU A 51 11.46 -5.61 19.64
N TYR A 52 11.74 -5.39 18.34
CA TYR A 52 12.44 -4.21 17.85
C TYR A 52 11.53 -2.97 17.74
N TRP A 53 10.41 -3.07 17.02
CA TRP A 53 9.57 -1.91 16.68
C TRP A 53 8.77 -1.30 17.84
N LYS A 54 8.62 -2.00 18.98
CA LYS A 54 7.84 -1.51 20.12
C LYS A 54 8.34 -0.17 20.70
N ASP A 55 9.64 0.13 20.52
CA ASP A 55 10.29 1.31 21.09
C ASP A 55 10.36 2.49 20.10
N PHE A 56 9.78 2.33 18.90
CA PHE A 56 9.73 3.37 17.87
C PHE A 56 8.33 3.99 17.80
N ASP A 57 8.26 5.32 17.70
CA ASP A 57 7.00 6.02 17.49
C ASP A 57 6.67 6.05 15.99
N LEU A 58 6.09 4.94 15.51
CA LEU A 58 5.65 4.84 14.12
C LEU A 58 4.46 5.78 13.84
N PRO A 59 4.30 6.24 12.58
CA PRO A 59 3.19 7.08 12.17
C PRO A 59 1.84 6.55 12.66
N LYS A 60 1.04 7.46 13.22
CA LYS A 60 -0.33 7.20 13.69
C LYS A 60 -1.31 8.07 12.89
N PRO A 61 -2.58 7.65 12.77
CA PRO A 61 -3.60 8.51 12.17
C PRO A 61 -3.61 9.89 12.83
N THR A 62 -3.51 10.94 12.04
CA THR A 62 -3.57 12.34 12.50
C THR A 62 -4.16 13.26 11.44
N LYS A 63 -4.69 14.40 11.88
CA LYS A 63 -5.10 15.53 11.01
C LYS A 63 -4.06 16.66 10.95
N ASP A 64 -3.01 16.62 11.75
CA ASP A 64 -1.96 17.64 11.72
C ASP A 64 -1.07 17.44 10.49
N LEU A 65 -1.21 18.35 9.52
CA LEU A 65 -0.44 18.34 8.28
C LEU A 65 1.08 18.39 8.51
N ARG A 66 1.56 19.05 9.57
CA ARG A 66 2.99 19.07 9.90
C ARG A 66 3.48 17.69 10.33
N GLN A 67 2.67 16.97 11.11
CA GLN A 67 2.98 15.59 11.49
C GLN A 67 2.94 14.67 10.28
N LEU A 68 1.94 14.81 9.40
CA LEU A 68 1.85 14.02 8.16
C LEU A 68 3.10 14.19 7.28
N ARG A 69 3.57 15.44 7.11
CA ARG A 69 4.80 15.74 6.36
C ARG A 69 6.04 15.15 7.02
N HIS A 70 6.16 15.31 8.34
CA HIS A 70 7.26 14.73 9.10
C HIS A 70 7.29 13.20 8.97
N ASP A 71 6.14 12.55 9.17
CA ASP A 71 5.98 11.11 9.08
C ASP A 71 6.33 10.61 7.68
N PHE A 72 5.82 11.30 6.64
CA PHE A 72 6.07 10.91 5.26
C PHE A 72 7.55 11.02 4.89
N LEU A 73 8.26 12.04 5.39
CA LEU A 73 9.69 12.24 5.15
C LEU A 73 10.55 11.21 5.92
N GLU A 74 10.26 10.98 7.21
CA GLU A 74 11.06 10.12 8.07
C GLU A 74 10.84 8.64 7.78
N TRP A 75 9.57 8.22 7.59
CA TRP A 75 9.19 6.81 7.51
C TRP A 75 8.87 6.34 6.08
N GLY A 76 8.75 7.27 5.13
CA GLY A 76 8.29 6.98 3.76
C GLY A 76 6.79 6.73 3.65
N TYR A 77 6.02 6.90 4.73
CA TYR A 77 4.57 6.84 4.76
C TYR A 77 4.00 7.71 5.89
N CYS A 78 2.75 8.16 5.75
CA CYS A 78 1.99 8.80 6.82
C CYS A 78 0.55 8.26 6.85
N LEU A 79 -0.19 8.54 7.93
CA LEU A 79 -1.58 8.10 8.09
C LEU A 79 -2.49 9.29 8.31
N ILE A 80 -3.32 9.60 7.32
CA ILE A 80 -4.33 10.65 7.41
C ILE A 80 -5.52 10.12 8.23
N GLU A 81 -5.80 10.73 9.37
CA GLU A 81 -7.01 10.43 10.15
C GLU A 81 -8.25 10.90 9.39
N ASP A 82 -9.29 10.06 9.39
CA ASP A 82 -10.53 10.31 8.66
C ASP A 82 -10.29 10.60 7.16
N GLY A 83 -9.48 9.79 6.48
CA GLY A 83 -9.25 9.94 5.03
C GLY A 83 -10.56 9.99 4.21
N LEU A 84 -11.52 9.13 4.58
CA LEU A 84 -12.89 9.11 4.06
C LEU A 84 -13.88 9.30 5.20
N SER A 85 -15.00 9.98 4.91
CA SER A 85 -16.15 9.92 5.80
C SER A 85 -16.75 8.50 5.82
N GLN A 86 -17.54 8.17 6.83
CA GLN A 86 -18.21 6.87 6.90
C GLN A 86 -19.13 6.61 5.69
N GLU A 87 -19.74 7.66 5.16
CA GLU A 87 -20.59 7.59 3.97
C GLU A 87 -19.75 7.36 2.71
N GLN A 88 -18.68 8.13 2.52
CA GLN A 88 -17.75 7.98 1.39
C GLN A 88 -17.15 6.56 1.35
N TYR A 89 -16.69 6.06 2.49
CA TYR A 89 -16.19 4.68 2.62
C TYR A 89 -17.24 3.63 2.22
N ARG A 90 -18.47 3.75 2.74
CA ARG A 90 -19.56 2.82 2.41
C ARG A 90 -19.91 2.88 0.92
N GLY A 91 -19.93 4.06 0.32
CA GLY A 91 -20.19 4.27 -1.10
C GLY A 91 -19.14 3.61 -1.98
N MET A 92 -17.85 3.92 -1.76
CA MET A 92 -16.75 3.32 -2.53
C MET A 92 -16.70 1.81 -2.36
N LYS A 93 -16.78 1.31 -1.12
CA LYS A 93 -16.74 -0.13 -0.85
C LYS A 93 -17.89 -0.87 -1.54
N SER A 94 -19.11 -0.35 -1.41
CA SER A 94 -20.29 -0.97 -2.04
C SER A 94 -20.11 -1.03 -3.56
N ARG A 95 -19.62 0.05 -4.17
CA ARG A 95 -19.44 0.10 -5.62
C ARG A 95 -18.34 -0.83 -6.12
N VAL A 96 -17.20 -0.94 -5.41
CA VAL A 96 -16.14 -1.92 -5.72
C VAL A 96 -16.70 -3.34 -5.67
N VAL A 97 -17.43 -3.68 -4.61
CA VAL A 97 -18.00 -5.03 -4.42
C VAL A 97 -19.05 -5.36 -5.48
N GLU A 98 -19.96 -4.42 -5.78
CA GLU A 98 -20.98 -4.59 -6.81
C GLU A 98 -20.35 -4.83 -8.18
N GLN A 99 -19.33 -4.04 -8.52
CA GLN A 99 -18.60 -4.19 -9.77
C GLN A 99 -17.87 -5.54 -9.87
N ALA A 100 -17.17 -5.94 -8.81
CA ALA A 100 -16.49 -7.23 -8.74
C ALA A 100 -17.46 -8.40 -8.96
N GLN A 101 -18.64 -8.34 -8.32
CA GLN A 101 -19.71 -9.31 -8.51
C GLN A 101 -20.30 -9.28 -9.93
N GLY A 102 -20.46 -8.10 -10.52
CA GLY A 102 -20.91 -7.93 -11.89
C GLY A 102 -19.96 -8.60 -12.89
N GLU A 103 -18.66 -8.40 -12.74
CA GLU A 103 -17.63 -9.04 -13.57
C GLU A 103 -17.64 -10.57 -13.43
N LYS A 104 -17.80 -11.09 -12.21
CA LYS A 104 -17.97 -12.53 -11.97
C LYS A 104 -19.22 -13.08 -12.68
N LYS A 105 -20.36 -12.39 -12.56
CA LYS A 105 -21.61 -12.80 -13.23
C LYS A 105 -21.52 -12.75 -14.75
N ALA A 106 -20.76 -11.79 -15.29
CA ALA A 106 -20.51 -11.66 -16.71
C ALA A 106 -19.43 -12.62 -17.24
N GLY A 107 -18.78 -13.41 -16.37
CA GLY A 107 -17.75 -14.36 -16.76
C GLY A 107 -16.41 -13.72 -17.14
N ILE A 108 -16.16 -12.48 -16.69
CA ILE A 108 -14.94 -11.71 -16.97
C ILE A 108 -14.19 -11.22 -15.71
N PRO A 109 -14.09 -12.00 -14.61
CA PRO A 109 -13.28 -11.57 -13.48
C PRO A 109 -11.80 -11.53 -13.86
N PHE A 110 -11.08 -10.50 -13.40
CA PHE A 110 -9.61 -10.50 -13.44
C PHE A 110 -9.09 -11.08 -12.13
N ASP A 111 -8.80 -12.38 -12.11
CA ASP A 111 -8.26 -13.07 -10.93
C ASP A 111 -6.73 -13.17 -11.03
N ASN A 112 -6.03 -12.68 -10.02
CA ASN A 112 -4.57 -12.71 -9.96
C ASN A 112 -4.02 -13.59 -8.82
N GLY A 113 -4.85 -14.47 -8.24
CA GLY A 113 -4.45 -15.44 -7.23
C GLY A 113 -4.89 -15.06 -5.80
N PRO A 114 -4.33 -14.01 -5.17
CA PRO A 114 -4.76 -13.56 -3.83
C PRO A 114 -6.19 -13.00 -3.78
N GLY A 115 -6.80 -12.74 -4.93
CA GLY A 115 -8.17 -12.25 -5.05
C GLY A 115 -8.42 -11.59 -6.40
N GLN A 116 -9.68 -11.21 -6.63
CA GLN A 116 -10.09 -10.47 -7.84
C GLN A 116 -9.57 -9.03 -7.82
N TYR A 117 -9.10 -8.57 -8.97
CA TYR A 117 -8.76 -7.17 -9.20
C TYR A 117 -9.89 -6.52 -9.98
N VAL A 118 -10.31 -5.32 -9.55
CA VAL A 118 -11.24 -4.50 -10.30
C VAL A 118 -10.43 -3.41 -10.99
N MET A 119 -10.13 -3.65 -12.26
CA MET A 119 -9.33 -2.74 -13.09
C MET A 119 -10.07 -1.46 -13.46
N SER A 120 -9.35 -0.39 -13.76
CA SER A 120 -9.88 0.86 -14.36
C SER A 120 -11.10 1.43 -13.63
N LEU A 121 -10.98 1.65 -12.31
CA LEU A 121 -12.10 2.09 -11.45
C LEU A 121 -12.76 3.38 -11.92
N VAL A 122 -12.01 4.29 -12.53
CA VAL A 122 -12.54 5.56 -13.06
C VAL A 122 -13.75 5.37 -13.99
N ASN A 123 -13.82 4.26 -14.72
CA ASN A 123 -14.92 3.96 -15.65
C ASN A 123 -16.14 3.32 -14.97
N LYS A 124 -16.11 3.17 -13.65
CA LYS A 124 -16.99 2.24 -12.93
C LYS A 124 -17.86 2.93 -11.90
N GLY A 125 -17.93 4.25 -11.88
CA GLY A 125 -18.90 5.00 -11.09
C GLY A 125 -18.37 6.36 -10.64
N ASP A 126 -19.29 7.29 -10.41
CA ASP A 126 -18.98 8.70 -10.08
C ASP A 126 -18.11 8.84 -8.84
N CYS A 127 -18.24 7.94 -7.85
CA CYS A 127 -17.40 7.97 -6.65
C CYS A 127 -15.90 7.78 -6.97
N PHE A 128 -15.56 7.06 -8.04
CA PHE A 128 -14.18 6.89 -8.48
C PHE A 128 -13.70 8.07 -9.32
N VAL A 129 -14.58 8.70 -10.10
CA VAL A 129 -14.27 9.95 -10.82
C VAL A 129 -13.94 11.05 -9.82
N LYS A 130 -14.81 11.28 -8.83
CA LYS A 130 -14.55 12.24 -7.75
C LYS A 130 -13.27 11.93 -6.98
N CYS A 131 -12.98 10.65 -6.74
CA CYS A 131 -11.74 10.24 -6.08
C CYS A 131 -10.48 10.58 -6.90
N ILE A 132 -10.47 10.33 -8.22
CA ILE A 132 -9.29 10.59 -9.05
C ILE A 132 -9.08 12.09 -9.30
N GLU A 133 -10.16 12.87 -9.32
CA GLU A 133 -10.15 14.32 -9.46
C GLU A 133 -9.77 15.06 -8.16
N GLN A 134 -9.55 14.32 -7.06
CA GLN A 134 -9.33 14.90 -5.72
C GLN A 134 -10.49 15.83 -5.29
N ASP A 135 -11.73 15.46 -5.61
CA ASP A 135 -12.94 16.16 -5.17
C ASP A 135 -13.25 15.80 -3.70
N PRO A 136 -13.34 16.79 -2.77
CA PRO A 136 -13.70 16.57 -1.37
C PRO A 136 -15.04 15.85 -1.15
N GLU A 137 -15.99 15.94 -2.08
CA GLU A 137 -17.24 15.18 -2.02
C GLU A 137 -17.02 13.68 -2.17
N GLY A 138 -16.03 13.26 -2.97
CA GLY A 138 -15.63 11.87 -3.13
C GLY A 138 -14.71 11.40 -2.00
N VAL A 139 -13.71 12.21 -1.65
CA VAL A 139 -12.69 11.91 -0.65
C VAL A 139 -12.48 13.14 0.21
N GLN A 140 -12.97 13.17 1.45
CA GLN A 140 -12.87 14.39 2.27
C GLN A 140 -11.42 14.84 2.55
N ALA A 141 -10.46 13.90 2.57
CA ALA A 141 -9.04 14.23 2.71
C ALA A 141 -8.34 14.60 1.39
N ALA A 142 -9.05 14.69 0.27
CA ALA A 142 -8.47 15.00 -1.03
C ALA A 142 -7.58 16.25 -1.04
N PRO A 143 -7.95 17.38 -0.40
CA PRO A 143 -7.06 18.55 -0.35
C PRO A 143 -5.72 18.27 0.35
N VAL A 144 -5.72 17.41 1.39
CA VAL A 144 -4.50 17.00 2.10
C VAL A 144 -3.66 16.07 1.24
N ILE A 145 -4.29 15.11 0.55
CA ILE A 145 -3.61 14.19 -0.37
C ILE A 145 -2.96 14.98 -1.52
N GLU A 146 -3.70 15.87 -2.16
CA GLU A 146 -3.19 16.71 -3.25
C GLU A 146 -2.04 17.60 -2.77
N GLN A 147 -2.13 18.20 -1.58
CA GLN A 147 -1.03 18.98 -0.99
C GLN A 147 0.24 18.13 -0.83
N LEU A 148 0.13 16.94 -0.23
CA LEU A 148 1.28 16.03 -0.03
C LEU A 148 1.87 15.56 -1.37
N LEU A 149 1.04 15.28 -2.37
CA LEU A 149 1.49 14.89 -3.70
C LEU A 149 2.17 16.05 -4.44
N ASN A 150 1.62 17.27 -4.36
CA ASN A 150 2.24 18.45 -4.95
C ASN A 150 3.61 18.77 -4.33
N GLU A 151 3.75 18.60 -3.02
CA GLU A 151 5.02 18.81 -2.31
C GLU A 151 6.07 17.74 -2.62
N SER A 152 5.64 16.49 -2.84
CA SER A 152 6.55 15.36 -3.06
C SER A 152 6.90 15.10 -4.53
N LEU A 153 5.94 15.30 -5.45
CA LEU A 153 6.09 15.03 -6.88
C LEU A 153 6.18 16.31 -7.72
N GLY A 154 5.87 17.47 -7.16
CA GLY A 154 5.63 18.70 -7.91
C GLY A 154 4.22 18.75 -8.49
N GLN A 155 3.78 19.94 -8.90
CA GLN A 155 2.48 20.12 -9.55
C GLN A 155 2.43 19.46 -10.93
N GLY A 156 1.24 19.02 -11.36
CA GLY A 156 1.02 18.40 -12.67
C GLY A 156 1.32 16.90 -12.71
N TRP A 157 1.40 16.24 -11.54
CA TRP A 157 1.41 14.78 -11.46
C TRP A 157 0.14 14.19 -12.07
N ILE A 158 0.24 12.94 -12.56
CA ILE A 158 -0.88 12.22 -13.14
C ILE A 158 -1.08 10.89 -12.41
N CYS A 159 -2.34 10.48 -12.26
CA CYS A 159 -2.66 9.13 -11.80
C CYS A 159 -2.52 8.16 -12.99
N THR A 160 -1.51 7.28 -12.93
CA THR A 160 -1.22 6.32 -14.02
C THR A 160 -2.00 5.02 -13.91
N SER A 161 -2.51 4.69 -12.72
CA SER A 161 -3.30 3.48 -12.46
C SER A 161 -4.26 3.71 -11.30
N PHE A 162 -5.52 3.30 -11.47
CA PHE A 162 -6.52 3.30 -10.41
C PHE A 162 -7.37 2.03 -10.46
N LEU A 163 -7.14 1.14 -9.49
CA LEU A 163 -7.74 -0.20 -9.41
C LEU A 163 -8.02 -0.57 -7.95
N ALA A 164 -8.84 -1.59 -7.73
CA ALA A 164 -9.01 -2.22 -6.41
C ALA A 164 -8.44 -3.64 -6.41
N ASN A 165 -7.69 -3.97 -5.36
CA ASN A 165 -7.14 -5.30 -5.12
C ASN A 165 -8.00 -6.04 -4.07
N GLY A 166 -8.57 -7.17 -4.45
CA GLY A 166 -9.18 -8.11 -3.51
C GLY A 166 -8.11 -8.89 -2.73
N CYS A 167 -8.35 -9.13 -1.46
CA CYS A 167 -7.56 -10.02 -0.60
C CYS A 167 -8.49 -11.08 -0.03
N ASP A 168 -8.76 -12.12 -0.83
CA ASP A 168 -9.70 -13.18 -0.48
C ASP A 168 -9.08 -14.15 0.55
N PRO A 169 -9.90 -14.82 1.39
CA PRO A 169 -9.40 -15.81 2.33
C PRO A 169 -8.58 -16.90 1.66
N GLY A 170 -7.41 -17.22 2.22
CA GLY A 170 -6.48 -18.19 1.65
C GLY A 170 -5.41 -17.59 0.73
N GLY A 171 -5.39 -16.26 0.56
CA GLY A 171 -4.30 -15.55 -0.13
C GLY A 171 -2.94 -15.77 0.55
N TYR A 172 -1.88 -15.75 -0.26
CA TYR A 172 -0.49 -15.85 0.21
C TYR A 172 0.13 -14.46 0.33
N PRO A 173 1.02 -14.25 1.32
CA PRO A 173 1.72 -12.98 1.49
C PRO A 173 2.56 -12.67 0.24
N GLN A 174 2.53 -11.42 -0.21
CA GLN A 174 3.42 -10.97 -1.28
C GLN A 174 4.87 -11.00 -0.79
N ASN A 175 5.79 -11.14 -1.74
CA ASN A 175 7.22 -10.95 -1.50
C ASN A 175 7.45 -9.48 -1.13
N LEU A 176 8.48 -9.17 -0.34
CA LEU A 176 8.90 -7.78 -0.21
C LEU A 176 9.32 -7.25 -1.59
N HIS A 177 8.78 -6.11 -2.00
CA HIS A 177 9.04 -5.47 -3.29
C HIS A 177 8.89 -3.94 -3.18
N GLN A 178 9.27 -3.25 -4.25
CA GLN A 178 8.95 -1.85 -4.47
C GLN A 178 8.06 -1.77 -5.72
N ASP A 179 7.06 -0.90 -5.70
CA ASP A 179 6.11 -0.73 -6.80
C ASP A 179 6.69 0.07 -7.98
N THR A 180 7.91 0.58 -7.83
CA THR A 180 8.65 1.30 -8.87
C THR A 180 9.85 0.51 -9.33
N ASN A 181 10.08 0.47 -10.64
CA ASN A 181 11.34 -0.01 -11.18
C ASN A 181 12.45 0.94 -10.72
N GLY A 182 13.53 0.42 -10.12
CA GLY A 182 14.61 1.17 -9.45
C GLY A 182 15.45 2.12 -10.33
N GLU A 183 14.94 2.55 -11.49
CA GLU A 183 15.53 3.59 -12.33
C GLU A 183 15.23 5.00 -11.81
N ASN A 184 14.17 5.16 -11.02
CA ASN A 184 13.88 6.40 -10.30
C ASN A 184 14.42 6.24 -8.87
N GLY A 185 15.60 6.82 -8.60
CA GLY A 185 16.17 6.88 -7.26
C GLY A 185 15.21 7.52 -6.23
N PRO A 186 15.52 7.48 -4.93
CA PRO A 186 14.62 8.00 -3.90
C PRO A 186 14.25 9.46 -4.20
N PHE A 187 12.97 9.71 -4.42
CA PHE A 187 12.42 11.05 -4.57
C PHE A 187 12.79 11.88 -3.33
N ARG A 188 13.59 12.93 -3.50
CA ARG A 188 13.83 13.89 -2.43
C ARG A 188 12.65 14.87 -2.43
N ALA A 189 11.76 14.72 -1.47
CA ALA A 189 10.75 15.74 -1.19
C ALA A 189 11.46 17.07 -0.85
N HIS A 190 11.05 18.16 -1.49
CA HIS A 190 11.54 19.49 -1.17
C HIS A 190 10.57 20.12 -0.17
N TRP A 191 10.90 20.04 1.13
CA TRP A 191 10.17 20.74 2.18
C TRP A 191 11.00 21.95 2.65
N GLU A 192 10.49 23.16 2.45
CA GLU A 192 10.99 24.35 3.14
C GLU A 192 10.24 24.47 4.48
N ALA A 193 11.01 24.56 5.57
CA ALA A 193 10.50 24.56 6.95
C ALA A 193 9.76 25.85 7.33
#